data_AF-A0A2A4Q2L5-F1
#
_entry.id   AF-A0A2A4Q2L5-F1
#
_cell.length_a   1.000
_cell.length_b   1.000
_cell.length_c   1.000
_cell.angle_alpha   90.00
_cell.angle_beta   90.00
_cell.angle_gamma   90.00
#
_symmetry.space_group_name_H-M   'P 1'
#
loop_
_entity.id
_entity.type
_entity.pdbx_description
1 polymer ?
#
loop_
_entity_poly.entity_id
_entity_poly.type
_entity_poly.pdbx_seq_one_letter_code
_entity_poly.pdbx_strand_id
1 'polypeptide(L)'
;MKDDYVKLAQDALEQEKYRRHEIPQLMMRLLESDQWKERNPNDELLEPKSFDYFPAFVEESRPWGLEIEWKFVSDLCRGYEDVEYAIAKSLTGKAPDGMSHIIKKTPKQKQLIQLEEHRPDLLEKVQNRELSANSAMIEAGFIKPRIKAVKEPGNVAEMIKKHFSSEEIAKIIKILME
;
A
#
# COMPACT_ATOMS: atom_id res chain seq x y z
N MET A 1 17.32 25.19 -5.91
CA MET A 1 17.37 24.62 -4.55
C MET A 1 16.72 23.27 -4.64
N LYS A 2 17.37 22.18 -4.18
CA LYS A 2 16.64 20.92 -3.97
C LYS A 2 15.78 21.16 -2.73
N ASP A 3 14.47 20.97 -2.84
CA ASP A 3 13.60 21.01 -1.66
C ASP A 3 14.05 19.92 -0.68
N ASP A 4 14.26 20.27 0.59
CA ASP A 4 14.55 19.30 1.64
C ASP A 4 13.22 18.72 2.14
N TYR A 5 12.77 17.65 1.49
CA TYR A 5 11.50 17.00 1.81
C TYR A 5 11.50 16.38 3.21
N VAL A 6 12.68 16.06 3.76
CA VAL A 6 12.80 15.55 5.13
C VAL A 6 12.48 16.65 6.12
N LYS A 7 13.06 17.84 5.93
CA LYS A 7 12.73 19.00 6.77
C LYS A 7 11.26 19.38 6.65
N LEU A 8 10.72 19.40 5.43
CA LEU A 8 9.29 19.65 5.21
C LEU A 8 8.40 18.62 5.91
N ALA A 9 8.77 17.34 5.91
CA ALA A 9 8.03 16.30 6.62
C ALA A 9 8.15 16.45 8.14
N GLN A 10 9.35 16.73 8.67
CA GLN A 10 9.57 16.99 10.11
C GLN A 10 8.75 18.18 10.60
N ASP A 11 8.79 19.30 9.87
CA ASP A 11 8.01 20.50 10.15
C ASP A 11 6.50 20.20 10.08
N ALA A 12 6.09 19.38 9.09
CA ALA A 12 4.69 19.05 8.90
C ALA A 12 4.09 18.21 10.02
N LEU A 13 4.90 17.29 10.55
CA LEU A 13 4.52 16.40 11.63
C LEU A 13 4.56 17.10 12.99
N GLU A 14 5.47 18.05 13.19
CA GLU A 14 5.59 18.82 14.45
C GLU A 14 4.45 19.80 14.65
N GLN A 15 3.99 20.46 13.59
CA GLN A 15 3.04 21.56 13.77
C GLN A 15 1.60 21.11 14.04
N GLU A 16 1.27 19.81 14.01
CA GLU A 16 -0.11 19.25 13.96
C GLU A 16 -1.04 19.93 12.92
N LYS A 17 -0.50 20.84 12.11
CA LYS A 17 -1.21 21.79 11.24
C LYS A 17 -1.44 21.24 9.85
N TYR A 18 -0.65 20.25 9.43
CA TYR A 18 -0.87 19.61 8.16
C TYR A 18 -2.10 18.72 8.24
N ARG A 19 -3.01 18.93 7.29
CA ARG A 19 -4.22 18.15 7.23
C ARG A 19 -3.82 16.72 6.87
N ARG A 20 -4.49 15.72 7.45
CA ARG A 20 -4.20 14.28 7.23
C ARG A 20 -3.99 13.85 5.75
N HIS A 21 -4.43 14.65 4.79
CA HIS A 21 -4.28 14.39 3.35
C HIS A 21 -2.95 14.84 2.73
N GLU A 22 -2.15 15.67 3.42
CA GLU A 22 -0.87 16.20 2.90
C GLU A 22 0.30 15.28 3.22
N ILE A 23 0.24 14.55 4.35
CA ILE A 23 1.28 13.60 4.77
C ILE A 23 1.54 12.51 3.71
N PRO A 24 0.50 11.85 3.12
CA PRO A 24 0.73 10.86 2.07
C PRO A 24 1.50 11.42 0.86
N GLN A 25 1.21 12.66 0.45
CA GLN A 25 1.90 13.30 -0.68
C GLN A 25 3.36 13.62 -0.33
N LEU A 26 3.63 14.06 0.91
CA LEU A 26 5.00 14.28 1.40
C LEU A 26 5.78 12.96 1.47
N MET A 27 5.14 11.87 1.92
CA MET A 27 5.76 10.54 1.92
C MET A 27 6.09 10.08 0.50
N MET A 28 5.20 10.32 -0.46
CA MET A 28 5.46 10.02 -1.88
C MET A 28 6.71 10.77 -2.37
N ARG A 29 6.79 12.08 -2.14
CA ARG A 29 7.95 12.89 -2.55
C ARG A 29 9.25 12.43 -1.89
N LEU A 30 9.20 12.05 -0.61
CA LEU A 30 10.34 11.46 0.08
C LEU A 30 10.79 10.16 -0.59
N LEU A 31 9.86 9.26 -0.86
CA LEU A 31 10.14 7.96 -1.49
C LEU A 31 10.69 8.11 -2.90
N GLU A 32 10.16 9.03 -3.71
CA GLU A 32 10.62 9.29 -5.08
C GLU A 32 11.98 10.00 -5.14
N SER A 33 12.25 10.89 -4.19
CA SER A 33 13.50 11.67 -4.16
C SER A 33 14.68 10.91 -3.56
N ASP A 34 14.44 9.74 -2.96
CA ASP A 34 15.43 8.92 -2.25
C ASP A 34 16.19 9.65 -1.13
N GLN A 35 15.76 10.84 -0.71
CA GLN A 35 16.40 11.65 0.34
C GLN A 35 16.43 10.98 1.72
N TRP A 36 15.61 9.94 1.91
CA TRP A 36 15.56 9.15 3.13
C TRP A 36 16.69 8.11 3.22
N LYS A 37 17.32 7.72 2.10
CA LYS A 37 18.33 6.65 2.07
C LYS A 37 19.68 7.10 2.60
N GLU A 38 20.11 8.31 2.25
CA GLU A 38 21.38 8.89 2.68
C GLU A 38 21.13 10.29 3.23
N ARG A 39 21.31 10.45 4.54
CA ARG A 39 21.11 11.71 5.24
C ARG A 39 22.44 12.36 5.55
N ASN A 40 22.52 13.63 5.21
CA ASN A 40 23.60 14.52 5.61
C ASN A 40 22.96 15.82 6.12
N PRO A 41 22.65 15.94 7.42
CA PRO A 41 22.15 17.17 8.00
C PRO A 41 23.22 18.24 7.79
N ASN A 42 22.79 19.48 7.56
CA ASN A 42 23.68 20.62 7.31
C ASN A 42 24.47 21.05 8.57
N ASP A 43 24.76 20.11 9.48
CA ASP A 43 25.52 20.29 10.72
C ASP A 43 26.84 19.54 10.57
N GLU A 44 27.95 20.27 10.54
CA GLU A 44 29.30 19.73 10.33
C GLU A 44 29.75 18.76 11.44
N LEU A 45 29.05 18.71 12.58
CA LEU A 45 29.35 17.82 13.70
C LEU A 45 28.66 16.45 13.58
N LEU A 46 27.77 16.28 12.61
CA LEU A 46 26.93 15.09 12.47
C LEU A 46 27.43 14.20 11.33
N GLU A 47 27.78 12.95 11.67
CA GLU A 47 28.24 11.96 10.68
C GLU A 47 27.08 11.46 9.81
N PRO A 48 27.19 11.49 8.47
CA PRO A 48 26.13 11.03 7.58
C PRO A 48 25.59 9.65 7.94
N LYS A 49 24.28 9.47 7.83
CA LYS A 49 23.59 8.22 8.19
C LYS A 49 22.83 7.66 7.00
N SER A 50 23.00 6.37 6.74
CA SER A 50 22.29 5.65 5.68
C SER A 50 21.20 4.75 6.26
N PHE A 51 20.13 4.56 5.49
CA PHE A 51 18.99 3.73 5.85
C PHE A 51 18.69 2.73 4.74
N ASP A 52 18.65 1.45 5.11
CA ASP A 52 18.36 0.36 4.16
C ASP A 52 16.86 0.15 3.93
N TYR A 53 16.01 0.68 4.81
CA TYR A 53 14.56 0.54 4.71
C TYR A 53 13.84 1.77 5.24
N PHE A 54 12.77 2.17 4.54
CA PHE A 54 12.06 3.42 4.83
C PHE A 54 11.50 3.50 6.26
N PRO A 55 10.92 2.43 6.86
CA PRO A 55 10.49 2.47 8.25
C PRO A 55 11.59 2.83 9.27
N ALA A 56 12.85 2.43 9.06
CA ALA A 56 13.94 2.83 9.97
C ALA A 56 14.14 4.34 9.93
N PHE A 57 14.13 4.93 8.74
CA PHE A 57 14.22 6.38 8.59
C PHE A 57 13.03 7.09 9.27
N VAL A 58 11.82 6.54 9.16
CA VAL A 58 10.63 7.14 9.80
C VAL A 58 10.74 7.14 11.33
N GLU A 59 11.19 6.03 11.92
CA GLU A 59 11.27 5.88 13.39
C GLU A 59 12.53 6.52 14.00
N GLU A 60 13.56 6.79 13.19
CA GLU A 60 14.80 7.39 13.66
C GLU A 60 14.60 8.81 14.20
N SER A 61 15.35 9.16 15.25
CA SER A 61 15.35 10.49 15.86
C SER A 61 15.78 11.60 14.89
N ARG A 62 15.31 12.81 15.17
CA ARG A 62 15.82 14.02 14.51
C ARG A 62 17.31 14.22 14.86
N PRO A 63 18.13 14.79 13.95
CA PRO A 63 17.76 15.36 12.64
C PRO A 63 17.76 14.34 11.49
N TRP A 64 18.04 13.07 11.78
CA TRP A 64 18.22 12.02 10.77
C TRP A 64 16.90 11.54 10.18
N GLY A 65 15.94 11.20 11.03
CA GLY A 65 14.65 10.63 10.66
C GLY A 65 13.46 11.53 10.97
N LEU A 66 12.27 10.94 11.10
CA LEU A 66 11.04 11.67 11.38
C LEU A 66 10.63 11.63 12.86
N GLU A 67 11.24 10.75 13.66
CA GLU A 67 10.96 10.54 15.09
C GLU A 67 9.48 10.18 15.35
N ILE A 68 8.91 9.32 14.50
CA ILE A 68 7.50 8.91 14.58
C ILE A 68 7.35 7.42 14.37
N GLU A 69 6.38 6.82 15.07
CA GLU A 69 6.04 5.41 14.90
C GLU A 69 5.63 5.10 13.45
N TRP A 70 6.25 4.09 12.85
CA TRP A 70 5.95 3.68 11.47
C TRP A 70 4.46 3.35 11.29
N LYS A 71 3.84 2.73 12.30
CA LYS A 71 2.43 2.37 12.29
C LYS A 71 1.54 3.59 11.99
N PHE A 72 1.83 4.73 12.60
CA PHE A 72 1.07 5.96 12.41
C PHE A 72 1.16 6.45 10.95
N VAL A 73 2.38 6.49 10.39
CA VAL A 73 2.59 6.88 8.99
C VAL A 73 1.92 5.90 8.04
N SER A 74 2.05 4.60 8.30
CA SER A 74 1.41 3.55 7.51
C SER A 74 -0.12 3.64 7.54
N ASP A 75 -0.71 3.98 8.68
CA ASP A 75 -2.16 4.16 8.81
C ASP A 75 -2.63 5.42 8.08
N LEU A 76 -1.86 6.51 8.11
CA LEU A 76 -2.17 7.74 7.38
C LEU A 76 -2.11 7.58 5.85
N CYS A 77 -1.18 6.76 5.36
CA CYS A 77 -1.02 6.49 3.93
C CYS A 77 -2.05 5.47 3.39
N ARG A 78 -2.88 4.87 4.26
CA ARG A 78 -3.88 3.88 3.84
C ARG A 78 -4.92 4.51 2.91
N GLY A 79 -5.17 3.87 1.78
CA GLY A 79 -6.10 4.34 0.74
C GLY A 79 -5.49 5.31 -0.28
N TYR A 80 -4.17 5.50 -0.25
CA TYR A 80 -3.40 6.16 -1.30
C TYR A 80 -2.60 5.08 -2.03
N GLU A 81 -3.16 4.53 -3.11
CA GLU A 81 -2.63 3.35 -3.81
C GLU A 81 -1.21 3.55 -4.33
N ASP A 82 -0.93 4.73 -4.86
CA ASP A 82 0.39 5.19 -5.31
C ASP A 82 1.42 5.19 -4.18
N VAL A 83 1.06 5.77 -3.03
CA VAL A 83 1.91 5.83 -1.84
C VAL A 83 2.11 4.43 -1.24
N GLU A 84 1.04 3.65 -1.12
CA GLU A 84 1.13 2.27 -0.60
C GLU A 84 2.05 1.40 -1.46
N TYR A 85 2.02 1.60 -2.78
CA TYR A 85 2.90 0.93 -3.74
C TYR A 85 4.35 1.40 -3.60
N ALA A 86 4.60 2.71 -3.53
CA ALA A 86 5.95 3.26 -3.32
C ALA A 86 6.56 2.76 -2.00
N ILE A 87 5.77 2.73 -0.92
CA ILE A 87 6.15 2.11 0.35
C ILE A 87 6.50 0.65 0.13
N ALA A 88 5.63 -0.13 -0.54
CA ALA A 88 5.88 -1.55 -0.79
C ALA A 88 7.20 -1.81 -1.52
N LYS A 89 7.55 -0.95 -2.47
CA LYS A 89 8.84 -0.98 -3.17
C LYS A 89 10.02 -0.65 -2.28
N SER A 90 9.86 0.30 -1.35
CA SER A 90 10.90 0.64 -0.38
C SER A 90 11.15 -0.44 0.68
N LEU A 91 10.21 -1.37 0.88
CA LEU A 91 10.32 -2.51 1.80
C LEU A 91 11.20 -3.65 1.25
N THR A 92 12.29 -3.33 0.55
CA THR A 92 13.26 -4.28 0.02
C THR A 92 14.54 -4.23 0.86
N GLY A 93 14.85 -5.30 1.60
CA GLY A 93 16.03 -5.37 2.46
C GLY A 93 15.92 -6.46 3.53
N LYS A 94 17.01 -6.72 4.27
CA LYS A 94 16.96 -7.56 5.48
C LYS A 94 16.59 -6.69 6.67
N ALA A 95 15.50 -7.01 7.35
CA ALA A 95 15.17 -6.39 8.64
C ALA A 95 16.27 -6.72 9.66
N PRO A 96 16.60 -5.81 10.59
CA PRO A 96 17.22 -6.18 11.84
C PRO A 96 16.35 -7.21 12.59
N ASP A 97 16.98 -8.07 13.38
CA ASP A 97 16.26 -9.06 14.19
C ASP A 97 15.23 -8.36 15.09
N GLY A 98 13.97 -8.83 15.04
CA GLY A 98 12.82 -8.24 15.74
C GLY A 98 11.88 -7.41 14.87
N MET A 99 12.32 -6.83 13.74
CA MET A 99 11.48 -6.01 12.86
C MET A 99 10.85 -6.77 11.67
N SER A 100 10.95 -8.11 11.65
CA SER A 100 10.46 -8.94 10.55
C SER A 100 8.95 -8.82 10.29
N HIS A 101 8.16 -8.41 11.29
CA HIS A 101 6.72 -8.18 11.17
C HIS A 101 6.40 -6.82 10.53
N ILE A 102 7.30 -5.84 10.66
CA ILE A 102 7.17 -4.47 10.11
C ILE A 102 7.42 -4.48 8.60
N ILE A 103 8.32 -5.34 8.10
CA ILE A 103 8.67 -5.44 6.66
C ILE A 103 7.65 -6.29 5.87
N LYS A 104 6.65 -6.90 6.51
CA LYS A 104 5.67 -7.71 5.80
C LYS A 104 4.77 -6.86 4.93
N LYS A 105 4.98 -6.95 3.61
CA LYS A 105 4.07 -6.41 2.59
C LYS A 105 2.64 -6.91 2.84
N THR A 106 1.69 -5.99 2.89
CA THR A 106 0.27 -6.31 3.01
C THR A 106 -0.21 -7.08 1.77
N PRO A 107 -1.35 -7.81 1.85
CA PRO A 107 -1.92 -8.46 0.68
C PRO A 107 -2.14 -7.50 -0.49
N LYS A 108 -2.60 -6.27 -0.23
CA LYS A 108 -2.80 -5.22 -1.23
C LYS A 108 -1.47 -4.80 -1.87
N GLN A 109 -0.44 -4.57 -1.08
CA GLN A 109 0.90 -4.22 -1.58
C GLN A 109 1.49 -5.32 -2.48
N LYS A 110 1.28 -6.59 -2.13
CA LYS A 110 1.70 -7.73 -2.98
C LYS A 110 0.95 -7.74 -4.31
N GLN A 111 -0.34 -7.43 -4.31
CA GLN A 111 -1.13 -7.31 -5.54
C GLN A 111 -0.60 -6.18 -6.44
N LEU A 112 -0.28 -5.01 -5.87
CA LEU A 112 0.25 -3.88 -6.64
C LEU A 112 1.60 -4.21 -7.30
N ILE A 113 2.50 -4.89 -6.59
CA ILE A 113 3.78 -5.37 -7.15
C ILE A 113 3.53 -6.39 -8.27
N GLN A 114 2.62 -7.35 -8.05
CA GLN A 114 2.31 -8.34 -9.07
C GLN A 114 1.68 -7.71 -10.34
N LEU A 115 0.88 -6.66 -10.19
CA LEU A 115 0.33 -5.90 -11.32
C LEU A 115 1.43 -5.16 -12.08
N GLU A 116 2.41 -4.56 -11.39
CA GLU A 116 3.56 -3.95 -12.06
C GLU A 116 4.29 -4.96 -12.98
N GLU A 117 4.59 -6.14 -12.43
CA GLU A 117 5.41 -7.15 -13.11
C GLU A 117 4.74 -7.73 -14.37
N HIS A 118 3.40 -7.82 -14.38
CA HIS A 118 2.68 -8.56 -15.42
C HIS A 118 1.62 -7.76 -16.19
N ARG A 119 1.03 -6.73 -15.58
CA ARG A 119 -0.08 -5.93 -16.13
C ARG A 119 0.04 -4.45 -15.71
N PRO A 120 1.11 -3.75 -16.14
CA PRO A 120 1.34 -2.36 -15.75
C PRO A 120 0.20 -1.42 -16.20
N ASP A 121 -0.50 -1.78 -17.28
CA ASP A 121 -1.70 -1.10 -17.76
C ASP A 121 -2.83 -1.08 -16.71
N LEU A 122 -2.98 -2.16 -15.93
CA LEU A 122 -3.97 -2.23 -14.86
C LEU A 122 -3.49 -1.57 -13.57
N LEU A 123 -2.17 -1.54 -13.33
CA LEU A 123 -1.60 -0.80 -12.20
C LEU A 123 -1.91 0.71 -12.33
N GLU A 124 -1.74 1.27 -13.53
CA GLU A 124 -2.02 2.68 -13.81
C GLU A 124 -3.49 3.03 -13.50
N LYS A 125 -4.44 2.19 -13.92
CA LYS A 125 -5.87 2.36 -13.59
C LYS A 125 -6.13 2.32 -12.08
N VAL A 126 -5.38 1.51 -11.34
CA VAL A 126 -5.50 1.43 -9.88
C VAL A 126 -4.96 2.69 -9.22
N GLN A 127 -3.81 3.21 -9.68
CA GLN A 127 -3.22 4.45 -9.18
C GLN A 127 -4.10 5.67 -9.48
N ASN A 128 -4.76 5.69 -10.64
CA ASN A 128 -5.74 6.70 -11.01
C ASN A 128 -7.09 6.54 -10.30
N ARG A 129 -7.23 5.55 -9.40
CA ARG A 129 -8.47 5.21 -8.65
C ARG A 129 -9.67 4.84 -9.54
N GLU A 130 -9.41 4.44 -10.78
CA GLU A 130 -10.45 3.92 -11.69
C GLU A 130 -10.85 2.49 -11.32
N LEU A 131 -9.89 1.71 -10.81
CA LEU A 131 -10.09 0.34 -10.33
C LEU A 131 -9.53 0.13 -8.94
N SER A 132 -10.13 -0.80 -8.18
CA SER A 132 -9.48 -1.31 -6.97
C SER A 132 -8.39 -2.32 -7.33
N ALA A 133 -7.33 -2.43 -6.51
CA ALA A 133 -6.28 -3.43 -6.71
C ALA A 133 -6.85 -4.85 -6.88
N ASN A 134 -7.85 -5.23 -6.08
CA ASN A 134 -8.48 -6.55 -6.20
C ASN A 134 -9.28 -6.71 -7.51
N SER A 135 -9.95 -5.67 -7.98
CA SER A 135 -10.67 -5.69 -9.27
C SER A 135 -9.69 -5.84 -10.43
N ALA A 136 -8.58 -5.09 -10.41
CA ALA A 136 -7.52 -5.20 -11.40
C ALA A 136 -6.89 -6.61 -11.40
N MET A 137 -6.69 -7.23 -10.23
CA MET A 137 -6.21 -8.61 -10.14
C MET A 137 -7.18 -9.64 -10.74
N ILE A 138 -8.50 -9.40 -10.65
CA ILE A 138 -9.50 -10.23 -11.30
C ILE A 138 -9.47 -10.02 -12.81
N GLU A 139 -9.40 -8.77 -13.28
CA GLU A 139 -9.29 -8.42 -14.71
C GLU A 139 -7.99 -8.96 -15.34
N ALA A 140 -6.91 -9.01 -14.56
CA ALA A 140 -5.65 -9.63 -14.94
C ALA A 140 -5.70 -11.16 -15.01
N GLY A 141 -6.75 -11.80 -14.48
CA GLY A 141 -6.90 -13.25 -14.41
C GLY A 141 -6.11 -13.92 -13.28
N PHE A 142 -5.45 -13.15 -12.40
CA PHE A 142 -4.72 -13.70 -11.26
C PHE A 142 -5.64 -14.19 -10.14
N ILE A 143 -6.83 -13.59 -10.01
CA ILE A 143 -7.82 -13.96 -9.01
C ILE A 143 -9.11 -14.36 -9.71
N LYS A 144 -9.61 -15.56 -9.41
CA LYS A 144 -10.95 -15.97 -9.86
C LYS A 144 -12.00 -15.18 -9.06
N PRO A 145 -13.03 -14.59 -9.71
CA PRO A 145 -14.11 -13.92 -9.00
C PRO A 145 -14.79 -14.92 -8.06
N ARG A 146 -14.98 -14.50 -6.80
CA ARG A 146 -15.66 -15.28 -5.78
C ARG A 146 -16.93 -14.55 -5.37
N ILE A 147 -18.01 -15.31 -5.27
CA ILE A 147 -19.27 -14.81 -4.76
C ILE A 147 -19.39 -15.28 -3.30
N LYS A 148 -19.52 -14.34 -2.37
CA LYS A 148 -19.74 -14.64 -0.94
C LYS A 148 -21.23 -14.62 -0.66
N ALA A 149 -21.78 -15.78 -0.32
CA ALA A 149 -23.17 -15.92 0.12
C ALA A 149 -23.28 -15.95 1.65
N VAL A 150 -24.33 -15.34 2.19
CA VAL A 150 -24.77 -15.62 3.55
C VAL A 150 -25.35 -17.03 3.58
N LYS A 151 -25.07 -17.84 4.61
CA LYS A 151 -25.50 -19.24 4.74
C LYS A 151 -26.99 -19.41 5.04
N GLU A 152 -27.84 -18.59 4.44
CA GLU A 152 -29.29 -18.67 4.52
C GLU A 152 -29.83 -19.03 3.14
N PRO A 153 -30.65 -20.09 3.01
CA PRO A 153 -31.09 -20.59 1.70
C PRO A 153 -31.71 -19.51 0.80
N GLY A 154 -32.51 -18.60 1.36
CA GLY A 154 -33.12 -17.49 0.61
C GLY A 154 -32.08 -16.55 0.01
N ASN A 155 -31.12 -16.11 0.83
CA ASN A 155 -30.04 -15.21 0.39
C ASN A 155 -29.12 -15.88 -0.64
N VAL A 156 -28.83 -17.18 -0.48
CA VAL A 156 -28.08 -17.96 -1.47
C VAL A 156 -28.83 -17.99 -2.81
N ALA A 157 -30.14 -18.26 -2.78
CA ALA A 157 -30.96 -18.33 -3.98
C ALA A 157 -31.04 -16.98 -4.72
N GLU A 158 -31.25 -15.87 -4.00
CA GLU A 158 -31.23 -14.54 -4.60
C GLU A 158 -29.89 -14.20 -5.24
N MET A 159 -28.80 -14.54 -4.55
CA MET A 159 -27.45 -14.31 -5.04
C MET A 159 -27.15 -15.14 -6.29
N ILE A 160 -27.58 -16.41 -6.32
CA ILE A 160 -27.46 -17.27 -7.50
C ILE A 160 -28.24 -16.65 -8.67
N LYS A 161 -29.48 -16.19 -8.45
CA LYS A 161 -30.27 -15.52 -9.50
C LYS A 161 -29.61 -14.26 -10.05
N LYS A 162 -28.88 -13.53 -9.23
CA LYS A 162 -28.21 -12.28 -9.64
C LYS A 162 -26.97 -12.52 -10.51
N HIS A 163 -26.27 -13.63 -10.30
CA HIS A 163 -24.96 -13.86 -10.90
C HIS A 163 -24.93 -14.95 -11.98
N PHE A 164 -25.97 -15.76 -12.08
CA PHE A 164 -26.06 -16.86 -13.04
C PHE A 164 -27.30 -16.69 -13.92
N SER A 165 -27.15 -17.01 -15.20
CA SER A 165 -28.25 -17.09 -16.16
C SER A 165 -29.20 -18.26 -15.84
N SER A 166 -30.41 -18.23 -16.38
CA SER A 166 -31.40 -19.30 -16.17
C SER A 166 -30.88 -20.70 -16.56
N GLU A 167 -30.07 -20.79 -17.62
CA GLU A 167 -29.45 -22.06 -18.06
C GLU A 167 -28.39 -22.56 -17.06
N GLU A 168 -27.58 -21.66 -16.52
CA GLU A 168 -26.56 -22.00 -15.51
C GLU A 168 -27.21 -22.39 -14.19
N ILE A 169 -28.30 -21.75 -13.80
CA ILE A 169 -29.08 -22.12 -12.62
C ILE A 169 -29.62 -23.54 -12.75
N ALA A 170 -30.16 -23.92 -13.92
CA ALA A 170 -30.62 -25.28 -14.16
C ALA A 170 -29.49 -26.31 -14.01
N LYS A 171 -28.28 -25.99 -14.50
CA LYS A 171 -27.08 -26.83 -14.29
C LYS A 171 -26.72 -26.93 -12.80
N ILE A 172 -26.76 -25.83 -12.06
CA ILE A 172 -26.49 -25.81 -10.62
C ILE A 172 -27.50 -26.70 -9.87
N ILE A 173 -28.80 -26.58 -10.16
CA ILE A 173 -29.83 -27.43 -9.55
C ILE A 173 -29.56 -28.90 -9.83
N LYS A 174 -29.21 -29.26 -11.07
CA LYS A 174 -28.85 -30.64 -11.42
C LYS A 174 -27.68 -31.15 -10.58
N ILE A 175 -26.60 -30.37 -10.44
CA ILE A 175 -25.44 -30.73 -9.62
C ILE A 175 -25.79 -30.88 -8.13
N LEU A 176 -26.74 -30.08 -7.62
CA LEU A 176 -27.16 -30.14 -6.21
C LEU A 176 -28.10 -31.31 -5.90
N MET A 177 -28.75 -31.88 -6.91
CA MET A 177 -29.71 -32.99 -6.78
C MET A 177 -29.11 -34.36 -7.13
N GLU A 178 -27.89 -34.38 -7.69
CA GLU A 178 -27.05 -35.58 -7.82
C GLU A 178 -26.29 -35.88 -6.52
#